data_AF-A0A316TSX7-F1
#
_entry.id   AF-A0A316TSX7-F1
#
_cell.length_a   1.000
_cell.length_b   1.000
_cell.length_c   1.000
_cell.angle_alpha   90.00
_cell.angle_beta   90.00
_cell.angle_gamma   90.00
#
_symmetry.space_group_name_H-M   'P 1'
#
loop_
_entity.id
_entity.type
_entity.pdbx_description
1 polymer ?
#
loop_
_entity_poly.entity_id
_entity_poly.type
_entity_poly.pdbx_seq_one_letter_code
_entity_poly.pdbx_strand_id
1 'polypeptide(L)'
;MFKKPVKPKKASLLFTLLIAITAYLGSQASPVFGYYVALLTMVALILASYTNSFWPSKEKAENPLVFSLFWGLVIGGLVPFVAVNFAEGGMQAVFDIFKS
;
A
#
# COMPACT_ATOMS: atom_id res chain seq x y z
N MET A 1 -3.54 -19.23 15.26
CA MET A 1 -3.29 -20.16 14.14
C MET A 1 -3.16 -19.34 12.86
N PHE A 2 -1.96 -19.21 12.28
CA PHE A 2 -1.76 -18.43 11.06
C PHE A 2 -2.42 -19.14 9.88
N LYS A 3 -3.38 -18.48 9.22
CA LYS A 3 -4.09 -19.05 8.06
C LYS A 3 -3.10 -19.18 6.90
N LYS A 4 -3.06 -20.35 6.25
CA LYS A 4 -2.14 -20.58 5.12
C LYS A 4 -2.46 -19.58 3.98
N PRO A 5 -1.50 -18.73 3.57
CA PRO A 5 -1.71 -17.76 2.50
C PRO A 5 -1.92 -18.50 1.17
N VAL A 6 -2.83 -17.99 0.36
CA VAL A 6 -3.08 -18.45 -1.01
C VAL A 6 -2.60 -17.36 -1.97
N LYS A 7 -2.32 -17.71 -3.22
CA LYS A 7 -1.97 -16.70 -4.23
C LYS A 7 -3.20 -15.83 -4.55
N PRO A 8 -3.06 -14.49 -4.59
CA PRO A 8 -4.12 -13.59 -5.04
C PRO A 8 -4.45 -13.84 -6.51
N LYS A 9 -5.67 -13.47 -6.92
CA LYS A 9 -6.12 -13.60 -8.30
C LYS A 9 -5.31 -12.64 -9.18
N LYS A 10 -4.99 -13.08 -10.39
CA LYS A 10 -4.23 -12.28 -11.37
C LYS A 10 -4.90 -10.91 -11.63
N ALA A 11 -6.23 -10.88 -11.70
CA ALA A 11 -6.98 -9.63 -11.87
C ALA A 11 -6.72 -8.65 -10.72
N SER A 12 -6.72 -9.13 -9.47
CA SER A 12 -6.44 -8.31 -8.30
C SER A 12 -5.03 -7.72 -8.34
N LEU A 13 -4.04 -8.49 -8.78
CA LEU A 13 -2.67 -7.98 -8.96
C LEU A 13 -2.59 -6.89 -10.04
N LEU A 14 -3.29 -7.06 -11.17
CA LEU A 14 -3.33 -6.05 -12.23
C LEU A 14 -4.00 -4.76 -11.77
N PHE A 15 -5.15 -4.86 -11.09
CA PHE A 15 -5.83 -3.69 -10.54
C PHE A 15 -5.01 -3.02 -9.43
N THR A 16 -4.29 -3.80 -8.62
CA THR A 16 -3.34 -3.27 -7.62
C THR A 16 -2.30 -2.39 -8.30
N LEU A 17 -1.70 -2.87 -9.39
CA LEU A 17 -0.68 -2.14 -10.13
C LEU A 17 -1.25 -0.85 -10.76
N LEU A 18 -2.42 -0.92 -11.38
CA LEU A 18 -3.09 0.25 -11.97
C LEU A 18 -3.39 1.32 -10.90
N ILE A 19 -3.92 0.91 -9.75
CA ILE A 19 -4.20 1.82 -8.63
C ILE A 19 -2.91 2.41 -8.08
N ALA A 20 -1.86 1.61 -7.92
CA ALA A 20 -0.57 2.10 -7.42
C ALA A 20 0.05 3.16 -8.35
N ILE A 21 0.06 2.92 -9.66
CA ILE A 21 0.54 3.89 -10.65
C ILE A 21 -0.31 5.15 -10.62
N THR A 22 -1.65 5.01 -10.57
CA THR A 22 -2.56 6.15 -10.53
C THR A 22 -2.39 6.98 -9.25
N ALA A 23 -2.23 6.31 -8.10
CA ALA A 23 -1.98 6.96 -6.81
C ALA A 23 -0.66 7.74 -6.83
N TYR A 24 0.41 7.13 -7.35
CA TYR A 24 1.70 7.80 -7.49
C TYR A 24 1.63 9.00 -8.44
N LEU A 25 1.16 8.81 -9.67
CA LEU A 25 1.09 9.89 -10.66
C LEU A 25 0.15 11.00 -10.21
N GLY A 26 -0.98 10.65 -9.60
CA GLY A 26 -1.89 11.63 -9.02
C GLY A 26 -1.24 12.43 -7.90
N SER A 27 -0.42 11.79 -7.06
CA SER A 27 0.30 12.48 -5.98
C SER A 27 1.36 13.46 -6.50
N GLN A 28 1.98 13.15 -7.64
CA GLN A 28 2.94 14.02 -8.33
C GLN A 28 2.26 15.19 -9.05
N ALA A 29 1.03 14.98 -9.55
CA ALA A 29 0.28 16.02 -10.26
C ALA A 29 -0.21 17.14 -9.33
N SER A 30 -0.52 16.81 -8.07
CA SER A 30 -0.99 17.80 -7.10
C SER A 30 -0.64 17.41 -5.67
N PRO A 31 -0.06 18.33 -4.87
CA PRO A 31 0.18 18.10 -3.44
C PRO A 31 -1.09 17.74 -2.67
N VAL A 32 -2.23 18.34 -3.03
CA VAL A 32 -3.53 18.07 -2.39
C VAL A 32 -3.93 16.61 -2.59
N PHE A 33 -3.76 16.08 -3.80
CA PHE A 33 -4.04 14.67 -4.08
C PHE A 33 -3.07 13.74 -3.35
N GLY A 34 -1.79 14.14 -3.25
CA GLY A 34 -0.79 13.44 -2.44
C GLY A 34 -1.22 13.30 -0.97
N TYR A 35 -1.72 14.38 -0.35
CA TYR A 35 -2.24 14.33 1.02
C TYR A 35 -3.45 13.40 1.17
N TYR A 36 -4.38 13.40 0.21
CA TYR A 36 -5.52 12.47 0.24
C TYR A 36 -5.05 11.01 0.11
N VAL A 37 -4.13 10.71 -0.80
CA VAL A 37 -3.56 9.36 -0.96
C VAL A 37 -2.83 8.92 0.31
N ALA A 38 -2.06 9.82 0.94
CA ALA A 38 -1.38 9.53 2.20
C ALA A 38 -2.38 9.24 3.33
N LEU A 39 -3.44 10.05 3.46
CA LEU A 39 -4.50 9.82 4.45
C LEU A 39 -5.20 8.47 4.23
N LEU A 40 -5.56 8.15 3.00
CA LEU A 40 -6.18 6.87 2.65
C LEU A 40 -5.24 5.69 2.92
N THR A 41 -3.95 5.85 2.66
CA THR A 41 -2.93 4.84 2.97
C THR A 41 -2.83 4.63 4.48
N MET A 42 -2.86 5.70 5.27
CA MET A 42 -2.86 5.61 6.73
C MET A 42 -4.11 4.88 7.25
N VAL A 43 -5.30 5.21 6.73
CA VAL A 43 -6.55 4.50 7.05
C VAL A 43 -6.45 3.02 6.69
N ALA A 44 -5.89 2.69 5.52
CA ALA A 44 -5.66 1.30 5.12
C ALA A 44 -4.77 0.57 6.13
N LEU A 45 -3.63 1.16 6.52
CA LEU A 45 -2.71 0.58 7.51
C LEU A 45 -3.37 0.40 8.89
N ILE A 46 -4.20 1.35 9.33
CA ILE A 46 -4.98 1.21 10.57
C ILE A 46 -5.96 0.05 10.45
N LEU A 47 -6.70 -0.08 9.34
CA LEU A 47 -7.57 -1.23 9.12
C LEU A 47 -6.79 -2.55 9.08
N ALA A 48 -5.51 -2.52 8.65
CA ALA A 48 -4.63 -3.68 8.67
C ALA A 48 -4.24 -4.12 10.09
N SER A 49 -4.18 -3.20 11.06
CA SER A 49 -3.91 -3.58 12.45
C SER A 49 -5.11 -4.28 13.10
N TYR A 50 -6.34 -3.94 12.69
CA TYR A 50 -7.57 -4.58 13.17
C TYR A 50 -7.95 -5.87 12.44
N THR A 51 -7.30 -6.18 11.32
CA THR A 51 -7.59 -7.39 10.54
C THR A 51 -6.43 -8.37 10.60
N ASN A 52 -6.74 -9.65 10.85
CA ASN A 52 -5.72 -10.71 10.95
C ASN A 52 -4.85 -10.83 9.68
N SER A 53 -5.41 -10.52 8.50
CA SER A 53 -4.68 -10.44 7.23
C SER A 53 -5.55 -9.87 6.11
N PHE A 54 -4.98 -8.97 5.32
CA PHE A 54 -5.51 -8.57 4.00
C PHE A 54 -5.11 -9.52 2.88
N TRP A 55 -4.20 -10.46 3.15
CA TRP A 55 -3.81 -11.48 2.20
C TRP A 55 -4.89 -12.57 2.10
N PRO A 56 -5.20 -13.07 0.89
CA PRO A 56 -6.15 -14.19 0.72
C PRO A 56 -5.67 -15.44 1.44
N SER A 57 -6.62 -16.19 2.01
CA SER A 57 -6.36 -17.49 2.63
C SER A 57 -7.41 -18.50 2.20
N LYS A 58 -7.18 -19.79 2.49
CA LYS A 58 -8.14 -20.86 2.16
C LYS A 58 -9.54 -20.63 2.76
N GLU A 59 -9.61 -19.95 3.90
CA GLU A 59 -10.85 -19.68 4.63
C GLU A 59 -11.46 -18.30 4.30
N LYS A 60 -10.70 -17.43 3.64
CA LYS A 60 -11.11 -16.06 3.30
C LYS A 60 -10.75 -15.79 1.86
N ALA A 61 -11.73 -15.98 0.97
CA ALA A 61 -11.62 -15.57 -0.41
C ALA A 61 -11.43 -14.05 -0.49
N GLU A 62 -10.53 -13.59 -1.35
CA GLU A 62 -10.36 -12.16 -1.57
C GLU A 62 -11.52 -11.57 -2.37
N ASN A 63 -11.87 -10.33 -2.02
CA ASN A 63 -12.56 -9.43 -2.93
C ASN A 63 -11.51 -8.70 -3.77
N PRO A 64 -11.48 -8.88 -5.10
CA PRO A 64 -10.45 -8.29 -5.95
C PRO A 64 -10.33 -6.77 -5.81
N LEU A 65 -11.44 -6.06 -5.70
CA LEU A 65 -11.44 -4.59 -5.60
C LEU A 65 -10.83 -4.13 -4.28
N VAL A 66 -11.25 -4.74 -3.17
CA VAL A 66 -10.75 -4.38 -1.83
C VAL A 66 -9.25 -4.70 -1.71
N PHE A 67 -8.83 -5.87 -2.21
CA PHE A 67 -7.40 -6.24 -2.24
C PHE A 67 -6.60 -5.22 -3.05
N SER A 68 -7.11 -4.85 -4.23
CA SER A 68 -6.41 -3.96 -5.15
C SER A 68 -6.34 -2.53 -4.65
N LEU A 69 -7.39 -2.03 -4.04
CA LEU A 69 -7.41 -0.71 -3.41
C LEU A 69 -6.44 -0.66 -2.24
N PHE A 70 -6.50 -1.66 -1.35
CA PHE A 70 -5.62 -1.73 -0.19
C PHE A 70 -4.15 -1.76 -0.61
N TRP A 71 -3.74 -2.77 -1.38
CA TRP A 71 -2.33 -2.91 -1.77
C TRP A 71 -1.91 -1.85 -2.78
N GLY A 72 -2.82 -1.35 -3.60
CA GLY A 72 -2.54 -0.30 -4.57
C GLY A 72 -2.23 1.02 -3.88
N LEU A 73 -2.99 1.40 -2.86
CA LEU A 73 -2.71 2.59 -2.04
C LEU A 73 -1.43 2.43 -1.23
N VAL A 74 -1.25 1.28 -0.57
CA VAL A 74 -0.04 1.00 0.22
C VAL A 74 1.20 1.03 -0.68
N ILE A 75 1.19 0.34 -1.82
CA ILE A 75 2.34 0.32 -2.73
C ILE A 75 2.52 1.69 -3.38
N GLY A 76 1.46 2.29 -3.93
CA GLY A 76 1.52 3.55 -4.66
C GLY A 76 1.87 4.77 -3.80
N GLY A 77 1.59 4.74 -2.49
CA GLY A 77 1.94 5.79 -1.56
C GLY A 77 3.25 5.52 -0.81
N LEU A 78 3.33 4.36 -0.13
CA LEU A 78 4.42 4.08 0.80
C LEU A 78 5.74 3.74 0.09
N VAL A 79 5.69 2.97 -1.00
CA VAL A 79 6.92 2.53 -1.69
C VAL A 79 7.66 3.72 -2.32
N PRO A 80 7.00 4.61 -3.09
CA PRO A 80 7.67 5.81 -3.60
C PRO A 80 8.20 6.71 -2.48
N PHE A 81 7.45 6.90 -1.39
CA PHE A 81 7.91 7.69 -0.25
C PHE A 81 9.21 7.14 0.35
N VAL A 82 9.28 5.83 0.62
CA VAL A 82 10.50 5.20 1.16
C VAL A 82 11.63 5.24 0.13
N ALA A 83 11.34 4.98 -1.14
CA ALA A 83 12.34 4.95 -2.21
C ALA A 83 12.98 6.33 -2.43
N VAL A 84 12.21 7.41 -2.40
CA VAL A 84 12.72 8.78 -2.54
C VAL A 84 13.61 9.14 -1.36
N ASN A 85 13.15 8.92 -0.12
CA ASN A 85 13.96 9.19 1.08
C ASN A 85 15.26 8.37 1.10
N PHE A 86 15.21 7.11 0.66
CA PHE A 86 16.41 6.28 0.52
C PHE A 86 17.36 6.82 -0.56
N ALA A 87 16.84 7.29 -1.70
CA ALA A 87 17.67 7.85 -2.77
C ALA A 87 18.36 9.16 -2.34
N GLU A 88 17.70 9.97 -1.49
CA GLU A 88 18.20 11.26 -1.04
C GLU A 88 19.21 11.17 0.11
N GLY A 89 18.99 10.27 1.07
CA GLY A 89 19.79 10.20 2.30
C GLY A 89 20.23 8.81 2.72
N GLY A 90 20.07 7.81 1.84
CA GLY A 90 20.45 6.42 2.10
C GLY A 90 19.62 5.77 3.22
N MET A 91 20.18 4.73 3.84
CA MET A 91 19.51 4.02 4.95
C MET A 91 19.26 4.92 6.16
N GLN A 92 20.11 5.91 6.40
CA GLN A 92 20.00 6.79 7.57
C GLN A 92 18.70 7.61 7.52
N ALA A 93 18.40 8.23 6.37
CA ALA A 93 17.17 8.98 6.18
C ALA A 93 15.93 8.11 6.39
N VAL A 94 15.95 6.85 5.92
CA VAL A 94 14.85 5.91 6.15
C VAL A 94 14.68 5.61 7.65
N PHE A 95 15.77 5.41 8.40
CA PHE A 95 15.68 5.17 9.84
C PHE A 95 15.17 6.38 10.62
N ASP A 96 15.52 7.59 10.20
CA ASP A 96 15.11 8.81 10.88
C ASP A 96 13.60 9.06 10.77
N ILE A 97 12.96 8.61 9.68
CA ILE A 97 11.48 8.61 9.53
C ILE A 97 10.79 7.85 10.68
N PHE A 98 11.38 6.76 11.17
CA PHE A 98 10.77 5.91 12.20
C PHE A 98 11.20 6.28 13.63
N LYS A 99 12.15 7.20 13.80
CA LYS A 99 12.63 7.67 15.10
C LYS A 99 12.07 9.03 15.49
N SER A 100 11.55 9.79 14.52
CA SER A 100 10.77 11.01 14.73
C SER A 100 9.39 10.71 15.30
#